data_AF-A0A2D4IT96-F1
#
_entry.id   AF-A0A2D4IT96-F1
#
_cell.length_a   1.000
_cell.length_b   1.000
_cell.length_c   1.000
_cell.angle_alpha   90.00
_cell.angle_beta   90.00
_cell.angle_gamma   90.00
#
_symmetry.space_group_name_H-M   'P 1'
#
loop_
_entity.id
_entity.type
_entity.pdbx_description
1 polymer ?
#
loop_
_entity_poly.entity_id
_entity_poly.type
_entity_poly.pdbx_seq_one_letter_code
_entity_poly.pdbx_strand_id
1 'polypeptide(L)'
;CFRDMSSFPETKAEKYVNKIKGKKFLQYNRLQLSRIYPKGQRLDSSNYDPLPMWICGSQLVALNFQTPDKPMQMNQALFMSGGQSGFALQPANMRDDIFDPFDKNTLRGMVPLSISIEILGARHLPKNGRGIVCPFVEVEVSGADYDNTKQKTEMVVDNGLNPAWTPKTFQFHVSNPDFAFLRFVVYEEDMFSDQNFLAQATFLVKGLKAGYRAVPLKNNYTEDLELASLLVKIDIIPLIENGEINPFAASPFRDRSADSPNQLLAGRAREGSLEARYQQPFEDFRTSQEQLSEHFDNRDRRFLRKTRVNGDNRL
;
A
#
# COMPACT_ATOMS: atom_id res chain seq x y z
N CYS A 1 -6.38 -15.04 -22.90
CA CYS A 1 -5.13 -15.83 -22.91
C CYS A 1 -4.34 -15.50 -21.65
N PHE A 2 -4.06 -16.47 -20.78
CA PHE A 2 -3.34 -16.23 -19.51
C PHE A 2 -1.85 -15.88 -19.70
N ARG A 3 -1.30 -16.13 -20.91
CA ARG A 3 0.10 -15.83 -21.25
C ARG A 3 0.32 -14.38 -21.67
N ASP A 4 -0.75 -13.70 -22.10
CA ASP A 4 -0.65 -12.31 -22.54
C ASP A 4 -0.67 -11.39 -21.31
N MET A 5 0.13 -10.33 -21.34
CA MET A 5 0.13 -9.27 -20.34
C MET A 5 0.06 -7.89 -20.99
N SER A 6 -0.34 -6.87 -20.24
CA SER A 6 -0.42 -5.49 -20.74
C SER A 6 0.24 -4.50 -19.77
N SER A 7 0.81 -3.44 -20.33
CA SER A 7 1.41 -2.35 -19.55
C SER A 7 0.59 -1.07 -19.68
N PHE A 8 0.43 -0.35 -18.58
CA PHE A 8 -0.36 0.87 -18.49
C PHE A 8 0.47 1.96 -17.79
N PRO A 9 0.62 3.16 -18.38
CA PRO A 9 1.10 4.30 -17.60
C PRO A 9 0.06 4.64 -16.51
N GLU A 10 0.50 5.21 -15.38
CA GLU A 10 -0.37 5.52 -14.23
C GLU A 10 -1.68 6.24 -14.65
N THR A 11 -1.58 7.20 -15.58
CA THR A 11 -2.71 8.00 -16.06
C THR A 11 -3.73 7.20 -16.90
N LYS A 12 -3.30 6.11 -17.54
CA LYS A 12 -4.21 5.18 -18.22
C LYS A 12 -4.79 4.18 -17.23
N ALA A 13 -3.99 3.72 -16.26
CA ALA A 13 -4.44 2.82 -15.20
C ALA A 13 -5.56 3.44 -14.36
N GLU A 14 -5.44 4.72 -13.99
CA GLU A 14 -6.46 5.52 -13.26
C GLU A 14 -7.85 5.48 -13.94
N LYS A 15 -7.90 5.36 -15.27
CA LYS A 15 -9.16 5.23 -16.01
C LYS A 15 -9.85 3.89 -15.82
N TYR A 16 -9.13 2.87 -15.33
CA TYR A 16 -9.66 1.55 -15.01
C TYR A 16 -9.82 1.33 -13.50
N VAL A 17 -8.98 1.93 -12.66
CA VAL A 17 -9.05 1.81 -11.18
C VAL A 17 -10.00 2.82 -10.55
N ASN A 18 -11.28 2.72 -10.90
CA ASN A 18 -12.34 3.58 -10.34
C ASN A 18 -13.64 2.79 -10.14
N LYS A 19 -14.64 3.43 -9.51
CA LYS A 19 -15.93 2.81 -9.19
C LYS A 19 -16.66 2.16 -10.38
N ILE A 20 -16.40 2.61 -11.61
CA ILE A 20 -17.09 2.12 -12.81
C ILE A 20 -16.38 0.89 -13.40
N LYS A 21 -15.04 0.90 -13.46
CA LYS A 21 -14.25 -0.12 -14.17
C LYS A 21 -13.40 -1.01 -13.26
N GLY A 22 -13.28 -0.68 -11.98
CA GLY A 22 -12.40 -1.33 -11.02
C GLY A 22 -12.65 -2.83 -10.91
N LYS A 23 -13.92 -3.22 -10.76
CA LYS A 23 -14.32 -4.62 -10.72
C LYS A 23 -13.95 -5.39 -12.01
N LYS A 24 -14.12 -4.77 -13.18
CA LYS A 24 -13.74 -5.36 -14.47
C LYS A 24 -12.22 -5.51 -14.59
N PHE A 25 -11.45 -4.53 -14.09
CA PHE A 25 -9.99 -4.60 -14.08
C PHE A 25 -9.47 -5.65 -13.09
N LEU A 26 -10.12 -5.80 -11.93
CA LEU A 26 -9.84 -6.88 -10.99
C LEU A 26 -10.11 -8.26 -11.62
N GLN A 27 -11.22 -8.41 -12.34
CA GLN A 27 -11.52 -9.64 -13.08
C GLN A 27 -10.44 -9.97 -14.12
N TYR A 28 -9.97 -8.97 -14.88
CA TYR A 28 -8.84 -9.12 -15.80
C TYR A 28 -7.58 -9.62 -15.07
N ASN A 29 -7.26 -9.01 -13.93
CA ASN A 29 -6.05 -9.32 -13.15
C ASN A 29 -6.07 -10.68 -12.42
N ARG A 30 -7.23 -11.35 -12.34
CA ARG A 30 -7.29 -12.74 -11.84
C ARG A 30 -6.75 -13.75 -12.86
N LEU A 31 -6.77 -13.41 -14.15
CA LEU A 31 -6.32 -14.28 -15.23
C LEU A 31 -4.99 -13.82 -15.84
N GLN A 32 -4.78 -12.51 -15.96
CA GLN A 32 -3.66 -11.92 -16.69
C GLN A 32 -2.86 -10.96 -15.81
N LEU A 33 -1.61 -10.69 -16.20
CA LEU A 33 -0.77 -9.72 -15.51
C LEU A 33 -0.97 -8.31 -16.08
N SER A 34 -1.16 -7.32 -15.20
CA SER A 34 -1.01 -5.90 -15.55
C SER A 34 0.26 -5.31 -14.95
N ARG A 35 1.00 -4.56 -15.76
CA ARG A 35 2.13 -3.74 -15.31
C ARG A 35 1.79 -2.27 -15.32
N ILE A 36 1.85 -1.61 -14.17
CA ILE A 36 1.65 -0.17 -14.05
C ILE A 36 3.01 0.50 -13.87
N TYR A 37 3.20 1.68 -14.46
CA TYR A 37 4.46 2.43 -14.32
C TYR A 37 4.24 3.94 -14.27
N PRO A 38 5.18 4.70 -13.66
CA PRO A 38 5.02 6.14 -13.49
C PRO A 38 4.90 6.88 -14.83
N LYS A 39 4.11 7.96 -14.87
CA LYS A 39 4.01 8.79 -16.07
C LYS A 39 5.34 9.48 -16.38
N GLY A 40 5.60 9.73 -17.67
CA GLY A 40 6.86 10.34 -18.13
C GLY A 40 7.11 11.78 -17.63
N GLN A 41 6.08 12.47 -17.12
CA GLN A 41 6.23 13.81 -16.53
C GLN A 41 6.89 13.80 -15.15
N ARG A 42 7.02 12.64 -14.49
CA ARG A 42 7.72 12.50 -13.19
C ARG A 42 9.23 12.46 -13.41
N LEU A 43 9.76 13.57 -13.89
CA LEU A 43 11.21 13.74 -14.14
C LEU A 43 12.03 13.72 -12.86
N ASP A 44 11.40 14.03 -11.72
CA ASP A 44 11.92 13.95 -10.37
C ASP A 44 11.94 12.51 -9.81
N SER A 45 11.48 11.52 -10.58
CA SER A 45 11.30 10.14 -10.14
C SER A 45 10.32 9.96 -8.98
N SER A 46 9.41 10.91 -8.73
CA SER A 46 8.32 10.73 -7.76
C SER A 46 7.49 9.47 -8.07
N ASN A 47 6.87 8.87 -7.07
CA ASN A 47 5.96 7.74 -7.26
C ASN A 47 4.48 8.17 -7.24
N TYR A 48 3.64 7.34 -7.86
CA TYR A 48 2.19 7.36 -7.71
C TYR A 48 1.77 6.46 -6.55
N ASP A 49 0.54 6.63 -6.06
CA ASP A 49 0.00 5.77 -5.00
C ASP A 49 -0.28 4.36 -5.56
N PRO A 50 0.35 3.30 -5.01
CA PRO A 50 0.16 1.95 -5.49
C PRO A 50 -1.16 1.31 -5.01
N LEU A 51 -1.80 1.83 -3.96
CA LEU A 51 -2.97 1.20 -3.33
C LEU A 51 -4.16 1.03 -4.30
N PRO A 52 -4.56 2.07 -5.08
CA PRO A 52 -5.63 1.92 -6.08
C PRO A 52 -5.34 0.84 -7.14
N MET A 53 -4.06 0.62 -7.46
CA MET A 53 -3.63 -0.39 -8.43
C MET A 53 -3.70 -1.79 -7.82
N TRP A 54 -3.16 -1.95 -6.61
CA TRP A 54 -3.16 -3.23 -5.89
C TRP A 54 -4.58 -3.68 -5.55
N ILE A 55 -5.47 -2.80 -5.08
CA ILE A 55 -6.83 -3.19 -4.70
C ILE A 55 -7.66 -3.65 -5.90
N CYS A 56 -7.30 -3.20 -7.12
CA CYS A 56 -7.85 -3.70 -8.38
C CYS A 56 -7.05 -4.88 -8.96
N GLY A 57 -6.21 -5.53 -8.16
CA GLY A 57 -5.53 -6.78 -8.49
C GLY A 57 -4.26 -6.64 -9.32
N SER A 58 -3.81 -5.42 -9.67
CA SER A 58 -2.59 -5.26 -10.47
C SER A 58 -1.38 -5.78 -9.69
N GLN A 59 -0.58 -6.62 -10.33
CA GLN A 59 0.51 -7.36 -9.70
C GLN A 59 1.85 -6.66 -9.86
N LEU A 60 2.12 -6.09 -11.05
CA LEU A 60 3.40 -5.47 -11.39
C LEU A 60 3.29 -3.94 -11.31
N VAL A 61 3.07 -3.42 -10.10
CA VAL A 61 2.99 -1.97 -9.83
C VAL A 61 4.40 -1.41 -9.67
N ALA A 62 5.00 -0.97 -10.77
CA ALA A 62 6.39 -0.51 -10.80
C ALA A 62 6.51 0.89 -10.18
N LEU A 63 7.41 1.01 -9.23
CA LEU A 63 7.79 2.25 -8.54
C LEU A 63 9.28 2.55 -8.77
N ASN A 64 9.65 3.81 -8.63
CA ASN A 64 11.02 4.30 -8.58
C ASN A 64 11.61 4.01 -7.20
N PHE A 65 12.34 2.91 -7.07
CA PHE A 65 12.91 2.44 -5.79
C PHE A 65 13.92 3.41 -5.17
N GLN A 66 14.55 4.27 -5.98
CA GLN A 66 15.49 5.28 -5.53
C GLN A 66 14.84 6.44 -4.76
N THR A 67 13.51 6.57 -4.85
CA THR A 67 12.77 7.70 -4.27
C THR A 67 12.19 7.31 -2.92
N PRO A 68 12.62 7.94 -1.80
CA PRO A 68 12.20 7.58 -0.45
C PRO A 68 10.85 8.22 -0.08
N ASP A 69 9.82 7.98 -0.88
CA ASP A 69 8.49 8.53 -0.69
C ASP A 69 7.51 7.52 -0.06
N LYS A 70 6.31 8.00 0.31
CA LYS A 70 5.27 7.16 0.91
C LYS A 70 4.95 5.91 0.07
N PRO A 71 4.71 6.00 -1.26
CA PRO A 71 4.52 4.82 -2.10
C PRO A 71 5.57 3.73 -1.90
N MET A 72 6.84 4.12 -1.83
CA MET A 72 7.94 3.18 -1.67
C MET A 72 7.95 2.54 -0.27
N GLN A 73 7.60 3.31 0.76
CA GLN A 73 7.44 2.79 2.13
C GLN A 73 6.26 1.81 2.24
N MET A 74 5.14 2.07 1.54
CA MET A 74 4.00 1.14 1.47
C MET A 74 4.38 -0.17 0.77
N ASN A 75 5.15 -0.08 -0.33
CA ASN A 75 5.62 -1.25 -1.06
C ASN A 75 6.53 -2.12 -0.19
N GLN A 76 7.50 -1.53 0.50
CA GLN A 76 8.35 -2.27 1.43
C GLN A 76 7.51 -2.95 2.52
N ALA A 77 6.55 -2.25 3.12
CA ALA A 77 5.67 -2.81 4.16
C ALA A 77 4.85 -4.02 3.66
N LEU A 78 4.32 -3.96 2.43
CA LEU A 78 3.57 -5.06 1.83
C LEU A 78 4.44 -6.32 1.68
N PHE A 79 5.63 -6.17 1.09
CA PHE A 79 6.52 -7.30 0.77
C PHE A 79 7.38 -7.79 1.93
N MET A 80 7.47 -7.03 3.03
CA MET A 80 8.08 -7.50 4.29
C MET A 80 7.30 -8.69 4.89
N SER A 81 5.97 -8.75 4.69
CA SER A 81 5.11 -9.78 5.28
C SER A 81 5.33 -11.20 4.72
N GLY A 82 5.85 -11.31 3.49
CA GLY A 82 6.11 -12.58 2.78
C GLY A 82 7.56 -13.06 2.87
N GLY A 83 8.28 -12.68 3.94
CA GLY A 83 9.70 -13.03 4.11
C GLY A 83 10.61 -12.38 3.06
N GLN A 84 10.21 -11.22 2.51
CA GLN A 84 10.94 -10.48 1.49
C GLN A 84 11.17 -11.24 0.17
N SER A 85 10.33 -12.23 -0.13
CA SER A 85 10.40 -12.99 -1.39
C SER A 85 10.07 -12.18 -2.65
N GLY A 86 9.47 -10.99 -2.48
CA GLY A 86 8.93 -10.18 -3.58
C GLY A 86 7.56 -10.64 -4.07
N PHE A 87 6.96 -11.67 -3.44
CA PHE A 87 5.62 -12.16 -3.78
C PHE A 87 4.71 -12.15 -2.54
N ALA A 88 3.53 -11.57 -2.70
CA ALA A 88 2.48 -11.58 -1.69
C ALA A 88 1.18 -12.09 -2.33
N LEU A 89 0.61 -13.16 -1.75
CA LEU A 89 -0.67 -13.69 -2.23
C LEU A 89 -1.77 -12.66 -1.96
N GLN A 90 -2.54 -12.31 -3.00
CA GLN A 90 -3.69 -11.43 -2.85
C GLN A 90 -4.73 -12.01 -1.90
N PRO A 91 -5.35 -11.18 -1.05
CA PRO A 91 -6.48 -11.54 -0.21
C PRO A 91 -7.56 -12.38 -0.90
N ALA A 92 -8.21 -13.27 -0.14
CA ALA A 92 -9.19 -14.20 -0.71
C ALA A 92 -10.41 -13.47 -1.31
N ASN A 93 -10.88 -12.40 -0.68
CA ASN A 93 -11.94 -11.55 -1.20
C ASN A 93 -11.59 -10.95 -2.57
N MET A 94 -10.36 -10.47 -2.78
CA MET A 94 -9.95 -9.91 -4.08
C MET A 94 -9.98 -10.95 -5.21
N ARG A 95 -9.87 -12.23 -4.88
CA ARG A 95 -9.96 -13.36 -5.83
C ARG A 95 -11.39 -13.88 -6.01
N ASP A 96 -12.38 -13.31 -5.33
CA ASP A 96 -13.80 -13.67 -5.42
C ASP A 96 -14.57 -12.76 -6.41
N ASP A 97 -15.42 -13.34 -7.24
CA ASP A 97 -16.20 -12.64 -8.28
C ASP A 97 -17.18 -11.58 -7.76
N ILE A 98 -17.57 -11.67 -6.48
CA ILE A 98 -18.50 -10.74 -5.87
C ILE A 98 -17.80 -9.44 -5.46
N PHE A 99 -16.55 -9.51 -5.02
CA PHE A 99 -15.82 -8.36 -4.45
C PHE A 99 -15.70 -7.20 -5.45
N ASP A 100 -16.01 -6.00 -4.96
CA ASP A 100 -15.79 -4.74 -5.64
C ASP A 100 -14.94 -3.84 -4.71
N PRO A 101 -13.74 -3.41 -5.15
CA PRO A 101 -12.84 -2.60 -4.32
C PRO A 101 -13.43 -1.25 -3.89
N PHE A 102 -14.50 -0.78 -4.55
CA PHE A 102 -15.12 0.52 -4.29
C PHE A 102 -16.49 0.43 -3.60
N ASP A 103 -16.96 -0.77 -3.25
CA ASP A 103 -18.21 -0.99 -2.52
C ASP A 103 -17.98 -1.90 -1.31
N LYS A 104 -18.02 -1.30 -0.11
CA LYS A 104 -17.84 -1.98 1.17
C LYS A 104 -18.85 -3.12 1.37
N ASN A 105 -20.03 -3.06 0.76
CA ASN A 105 -21.08 -4.07 0.93
C ASN A 105 -20.72 -5.41 0.25
N THR A 106 -19.67 -5.43 -0.58
CA THR A 106 -19.19 -6.65 -1.23
C THR A 106 -18.22 -7.47 -0.36
N LEU A 107 -17.84 -6.97 0.82
CA LEU A 107 -16.96 -7.63 1.79
C LEU A 107 -17.66 -8.77 2.56
N ARG A 108 -18.16 -9.77 1.83
CA ARG A 108 -18.90 -10.90 2.43
C ARG A 108 -18.02 -11.73 3.36
N GLY A 109 -18.48 -11.95 4.59
CA GLY A 109 -17.79 -12.75 5.60
C GLY A 109 -16.50 -12.11 6.13
N MET A 110 -16.23 -10.86 5.78
CA MET A 110 -15.15 -10.08 6.37
C MET A 110 -15.57 -9.62 7.77
N VAL A 111 -14.67 -9.73 8.75
CA VAL A 111 -14.89 -9.21 10.09
C VAL A 111 -14.15 -7.87 10.19
N PRO A 112 -14.85 -6.73 10.26
CA PRO A 112 -14.21 -5.44 10.43
C PRO A 112 -13.48 -5.36 11.78
N LEU A 113 -12.51 -4.46 11.89
CA LEU A 113 -11.77 -4.21 13.13
C LEU A 113 -12.01 -2.78 13.61
N SER A 114 -12.19 -2.63 14.93
CA SER A 114 -11.98 -1.36 15.63
C SER A 114 -10.59 -1.40 16.26
N ILE A 115 -9.73 -0.46 15.87
CA ILE A 115 -8.37 -0.35 16.37
C ILE A 115 -8.29 0.93 17.20
N SER A 116 -7.97 0.78 18.48
CA SER A 116 -7.75 1.90 19.40
C SER A 116 -6.26 2.01 19.71
N ILE A 117 -5.69 3.20 19.53
CA ILE A 117 -4.26 3.45 19.70
C ILE A 117 -4.07 4.64 20.63
N GLU A 118 -3.24 4.48 21.66
CA GLU A 118 -2.69 5.56 22.46
C GLU A 118 -1.19 5.67 22.18
N ILE A 119 -0.73 6.86 21.80
CA ILE A 119 0.69 7.15 21.63
C ILE A 119 1.20 7.68 22.97
N LEU A 120 2.03 6.91 23.66
CA LEU A 120 2.46 7.22 25.03
C LEU A 120 3.75 8.05 25.04
N GLY A 121 4.70 7.69 24.18
CA GLY A 121 5.99 8.38 24.10
C GLY A 121 6.88 7.80 23.00
N ALA A 122 8.06 8.37 22.87
CA ALA A 122 9.10 7.87 21.97
C ALA A 122 10.45 7.81 22.66
N ARG A 123 11.42 7.19 22.00
CA ARG A 123 12.84 7.23 22.39
C ARG A 123 13.69 7.44 21.14
N HIS A 124 14.80 8.18 21.31
CA HIS A 124 15.86 8.36 20.32
C HIS A 124 15.33 8.77 18.93
N LEU A 125 14.41 9.74 18.87
CA LEU A 125 13.98 10.28 17.58
C LEU A 125 15.18 10.94 16.87
N PRO A 126 15.31 10.75 15.55
CA PRO A 126 16.40 11.35 14.80
C PRO A 126 16.29 12.88 14.86
N LYS A 127 17.45 13.54 14.82
CA LYS A 127 17.52 14.99 14.72
C LYS A 127 17.52 15.41 13.26
N ASN A 128 16.86 16.51 12.97
CA ASN A 128 16.93 17.17 11.67
C ASN A 128 17.67 18.52 11.84
N GLY A 129 18.86 18.64 11.26
CA GLY A 129 19.68 19.84 11.39
C GLY A 129 20.28 20.08 12.79
N ARG A 130 20.38 21.35 13.20
CA ARG A 130 21.12 21.80 14.41
C ARG A 130 20.23 22.05 15.63
N GLY A 131 18.92 21.86 15.53
CA GLY A 131 17.96 22.11 16.61
C GLY A 131 17.62 20.89 17.46
N ILE A 132 16.80 21.11 18.49
CA ILE A 132 16.06 20.04 19.15
C ILE A 132 14.70 19.96 18.46
N VAL A 133 14.29 18.74 18.12
CA VAL A 133 13.04 18.51 17.40
C VAL A 133 11.83 18.77 18.31
N CYS A 134 10.74 19.26 17.72
CA CYS A 134 9.44 19.39 18.39
C CYS A 134 8.46 18.36 17.82
N PRO A 135 8.45 17.10 18.31
CA PRO A 135 7.85 16.01 17.56
C PRO A 135 6.34 15.89 17.78
N PHE A 136 5.65 15.45 16.73
CA PHE A 136 4.29 14.91 16.80
C PHE A 136 4.19 13.65 15.94
N VAL A 137 3.19 12.81 16.23
CA VAL A 137 2.96 11.54 15.52
C VAL A 137 1.66 11.62 14.73
N GLU A 138 1.74 11.36 13.43
CA GLU A 138 0.59 11.03 12.59
C GLU A 138 0.42 9.51 12.54
N VAL A 139 -0.82 9.05 12.79
CA VAL A 139 -1.24 7.67 12.62
C VAL A 139 -2.25 7.62 11.48
N GLU A 140 -1.95 6.80 10.48
CA GLU A 140 -2.72 6.65 9.26
C GLU A 140 -3.15 5.20 9.08
N VAL A 141 -4.43 4.99 8.79
CA VAL A 141 -4.89 3.76 8.12
C VAL A 141 -4.95 4.02 6.63
N SER A 142 -4.26 3.20 5.85
CA SER A 142 -4.29 3.23 4.38
C SER A 142 -4.75 1.89 3.83
N GLY A 143 -5.69 1.88 2.90
CA GLY A 143 -6.23 0.67 2.28
C GLY A 143 -7.19 1.04 1.15
N ALA A 144 -8.41 0.51 1.22
CA ALA A 144 -9.50 0.99 0.38
C ALA A 144 -9.92 2.42 0.78
N ASP A 145 -10.50 3.18 -0.15
CA ASP A 145 -10.93 4.56 0.10
C ASP A 145 -11.86 4.69 1.32
N TYR A 146 -12.72 3.69 1.56
CA TYR A 146 -13.66 3.68 2.69
C TYR A 146 -13.00 3.39 4.06
N ASP A 147 -11.74 2.96 4.08
CA ASP A 147 -10.97 2.70 5.31
C ASP A 147 -9.90 3.77 5.58
N ASN A 148 -9.64 4.66 4.61
CA ASN A 148 -8.58 5.66 4.71
C ASN A 148 -8.92 6.73 5.76
N THR A 149 -8.06 6.88 6.76
CA THR A 149 -8.22 7.90 7.81
C THR A 149 -6.89 8.22 8.48
N LYS A 150 -6.76 9.45 8.96
CA LYS A 150 -5.54 10.00 9.56
C LYS A 150 -5.89 10.75 10.83
N GLN A 151 -5.08 10.57 11.87
CA GLN A 151 -5.17 11.34 13.11
C GLN A 151 -3.76 11.67 13.60
N LYS A 152 -3.61 12.79 14.31
CA LYS A 152 -2.32 13.22 14.86
C LYS A 152 -2.39 13.59 16.34
N THR A 153 -1.25 13.41 17.02
CA THR A 153 -1.01 13.94 18.36
C THR A 153 -0.78 15.46 18.30
N GLU A 154 -0.79 16.10 19.47
CA GLU A 154 -0.17 17.42 19.63
C GLU A 154 1.37 17.31 19.52
N MET A 155 2.03 18.45 19.34
CA MET A 155 3.49 18.54 19.40
C MET A 155 4.01 18.51 20.84
N VAL A 156 5.20 17.93 21.03
CA VAL A 156 6.01 18.09 22.24
C VAL A 156 7.12 19.08 21.93
N VAL A 157 7.34 20.08 22.78
CA VAL A 157 8.35 21.13 22.55
C VAL A 157 9.74 20.62 22.95
N ASP A 158 10.73 20.86 22.10
CA ASP A 158 12.16 20.67 22.36
C ASP A 158 12.53 19.33 23.02
N ASN A 159 11.94 18.22 22.57
CA ASN A 159 12.29 16.89 23.08
C ASN A 159 12.18 15.78 22.02
N GLY A 160 13.33 15.41 21.45
CA GLY A 160 13.45 14.20 20.61
C GLY A 160 13.96 12.95 21.31
N LEU A 161 14.54 13.09 22.51
CA LEU A 161 15.21 11.97 23.17
C LEU A 161 14.21 11.01 23.84
N ASN A 162 13.20 11.56 24.51
CA ASN A 162 12.21 10.82 25.28
C ASN A 162 10.86 11.56 25.41
N PRO A 163 10.27 12.08 24.31
CA PRO A 163 8.99 12.77 24.39
C PRO A 163 7.90 11.85 24.93
N ALA A 164 6.98 12.42 25.70
CA ALA A 164 5.75 11.78 26.15
C ALA A 164 4.57 12.64 25.70
N TRP A 165 3.58 12.02 25.07
CA TRP A 165 2.38 12.73 24.63
C TRP A 165 1.28 12.60 25.67
N THR A 166 0.38 13.58 25.70
CA THR A 166 -0.82 13.51 26.53
C THR A 166 -1.67 12.30 26.11
N PRO A 167 -2.17 11.49 27.06
CA PRO A 167 -3.01 10.34 26.72
C PRO A 167 -4.21 10.76 25.89
N LYS A 168 -4.25 10.27 24.65
CA LYS A 168 -5.32 10.49 23.68
C LYS A 168 -5.52 9.18 22.92
N THR A 169 -6.75 8.67 22.95
CA THR A 169 -7.12 7.47 22.21
C THR A 169 -7.55 7.85 20.80
N PHE A 170 -6.83 7.35 19.81
CA PHE A 170 -7.20 7.42 18.40
C PHE A 170 -7.99 6.16 18.03
N GLN A 171 -9.19 6.33 17.49
CA GLN A 171 -10.04 5.21 17.09
C GLN A 171 -10.11 5.12 15.57
N PHE A 172 -9.86 3.93 15.04
CA PHE A 172 -9.87 3.61 13.63
C PHE A 172 -10.83 2.45 13.36
N HIS A 173 -11.64 2.56 12.30
CA HIS A 173 -12.55 1.50 11.87
C HIS A 173 -12.07 0.98 10.52
N VAL A 174 -11.75 -0.31 10.44
CA VAL A 174 -11.18 -0.96 9.26
C VAL A 174 -12.14 -2.04 8.77
N SER A 175 -12.80 -1.79 7.64
CA SER A 175 -13.77 -2.68 7.03
C SER A 175 -13.12 -3.84 6.29
N ASN A 176 -11.96 -3.62 5.65
CA ASN A 176 -11.19 -4.64 4.93
C ASN A 176 -9.78 -4.82 5.52
N PRO A 177 -9.63 -5.49 6.69
CA PRO A 177 -8.33 -5.70 7.34
C PRO A 177 -7.29 -6.44 6.49
N ASP A 178 -7.74 -7.25 5.53
CA ASP A 178 -6.89 -8.01 4.62
C ASP A 178 -6.17 -7.10 3.59
N PHE A 179 -6.68 -5.89 3.35
CA PHE A 179 -6.05 -4.88 2.49
C PHE A 179 -5.98 -3.53 3.22
N ALA A 180 -5.41 -3.54 4.42
CA ALA A 180 -5.20 -2.32 5.20
C ALA A 180 -3.81 -2.30 5.82
N PHE A 181 -3.27 -1.09 5.92
CA PHE A 181 -1.98 -0.78 6.49
C PHE A 181 -2.18 0.20 7.64
N LEU A 182 -1.44 0.02 8.71
CA LEU A 182 -1.30 0.98 9.79
C LEU A 182 0.09 1.62 9.69
N ARG A 183 0.11 2.93 9.54
CA ARG A 183 1.31 3.72 9.31
C ARG A 183 1.46 4.76 10.42
N PHE A 184 2.64 4.77 11.03
CA PHE A 184 3.08 5.78 11.98
C PHE A 184 4.10 6.67 11.28
N VAL A 185 3.93 7.98 11.34
CA VAL A 185 4.92 8.94 10.87
C VAL A 185 5.20 9.92 11.98
N VAL A 186 6.48 10.07 12.30
CA VAL A 186 6.96 11.08 13.24
C VAL A 186 7.42 12.27 12.41
N TYR A 187 6.85 13.42 12.71
CA TYR A 187 7.25 14.71 12.16
C TYR A 187 7.80 15.58 13.28
N GLU A 188 8.55 16.61 12.92
CA GLU A 188 8.73 17.80 13.74
C GLU A 188 7.99 18.98 13.13
N GLU A 189 7.59 19.92 13.97
CA GLU A 189 7.18 21.25 13.55
C GLU A 189 8.34 22.21 13.82
N ASP A 190 8.82 22.90 12.77
CA ASP A 190 9.90 23.86 12.92
C ASP A 190 9.40 25.26 13.35
N MET A 191 10.33 26.22 13.47
CA MET A 191 10.01 27.59 13.88
C MET A 191 9.09 28.35 12.90
N PHE A 192 8.92 27.84 11.68
CA PHE A 192 8.05 28.39 10.64
C PHE A 192 6.72 27.63 10.51
N SER A 193 6.45 26.70 11.43
CA SER A 193 5.30 25.78 11.39
C SER A 193 5.29 24.83 10.19
N ASP A 194 6.44 24.58 9.56
CA ASP A 194 6.58 23.57 8.53
C ASP A 194 6.77 22.18 9.16
N GLN A 195 6.09 21.18 8.59
CA GLN A 195 6.15 19.80 9.05
C GLN A 195 7.28 19.06 8.35
N ASN A 196 8.33 18.73 9.11
CA ASN A 196 9.50 18.03 8.58
C ASN A 196 9.49 16.57 9.01
N PHE A 197 9.72 15.65 8.06
CA PHE A 197 9.75 14.22 8.33
C PHE A 197 10.94 13.87 9.24
N LEU A 198 10.69 13.06 10.28
CA LEU A 198 11.74 12.47 11.12
C LEU A 198 11.88 10.97 10.88
N ALA A 199 10.79 10.22 10.99
CA ALA A 199 10.82 8.77 10.91
C ALA A 199 9.44 8.19 10.57
N GLN A 200 9.39 6.90 10.20
CA GLN A 200 8.14 6.19 9.94
C GLN A 200 8.21 4.72 10.28
N ALA A 201 7.05 4.11 10.46
CA ALA A 201 6.89 2.67 10.48
C ALA A 201 5.53 2.30 9.87
N THR A 202 5.52 1.34 8.94
CA THR A 202 4.31 0.94 8.22
C THR A 202 4.13 -0.58 8.32
N PHE A 203 2.94 -1.03 8.70
CA PHE A 203 2.64 -2.45 8.93
C PHE A 203 1.31 -2.83 8.26
N LEU A 204 1.16 -4.10 7.88
CA LEU A 204 -0.15 -4.65 7.54
C LEU A 204 -1.00 -4.79 8.81
N VAL A 205 -2.27 -4.39 8.74
CA VAL A 205 -3.20 -4.46 9.88
C VAL A 205 -3.32 -5.88 10.42
N LYS A 206 -3.36 -6.89 9.54
CA LYS A 206 -3.44 -8.31 9.90
C LYS A 206 -2.24 -8.82 10.72
N GLY A 207 -1.10 -8.14 10.67
CA GLY A 207 0.11 -8.50 11.40
C GLY A 207 0.28 -7.81 12.76
N LEU A 208 -0.66 -6.94 13.16
CA LEU A 208 -0.57 -6.17 14.39
C LEU A 208 -0.80 -7.04 15.63
N LYS A 209 -0.11 -6.69 16.72
CA LYS A 209 -0.26 -7.33 18.03
C LYS A 209 -0.83 -6.32 19.03
N ALA A 210 -1.78 -6.75 19.86
CA ALA A 210 -2.39 -5.91 20.90
C ALA A 210 -1.49 -5.73 22.14
N GLY A 211 -1.87 -4.81 23.02
CA GLY A 211 -1.23 -4.46 24.29
C GLY A 211 -0.25 -3.28 24.19
N TYR A 212 0.64 -3.16 25.18
CA TYR A 212 1.76 -2.22 25.12
C TYR A 212 2.83 -2.75 24.17
N ARG A 213 3.14 -2.00 23.12
CA ARG A 213 4.07 -2.39 22.06
C ARG A 213 5.06 -1.27 21.76
N ALA A 214 6.29 -1.68 21.49
CA ALA A 214 7.25 -0.82 20.83
C ALA A 214 6.97 -0.82 19.32
N VAL A 215 7.06 0.35 18.70
CA VAL A 215 7.04 0.52 17.23
C VAL A 215 8.43 0.96 16.81
N PRO A 216 9.30 0.05 16.35
CA PRO A 216 10.62 0.39 15.82
C PRO A 216 10.45 1.32 14.62
N LEU A 217 11.18 2.43 14.62
CA LEU A 217 11.10 3.46 13.60
C LEU A 217 12.17 3.26 12.53
N LYS A 218 11.85 3.71 11.33
CA LYS A 218 12.70 3.65 10.14
C LYS A 218 12.87 5.03 9.52
N ASN A 219 13.94 5.22 8.77
CA ASN A 219 14.13 6.41 7.96
C ASN A 219 13.19 6.41 6.72
N ASN A 220 13.31 7.43 5.89
CA ASN A 220 12.53 7.59 4.66
C ASN A 220 12.80 6.48 3.61
N TYR A 221 14.00 5.86 3.64
CA TYR A 221 14.38 4.71 2.81
C TYR A 221 13.91 3.36 3.37
N THR A 222 13.19 3.34 4.50
CA THR A 222 12.73 2.12 5.19
C THR A 222 13.89 1.31 5.82
N GLU A 223 15.01 1.98 6.11
CA GLU A 223 16.12 1.42 6.90
C GLU A 223 15.88 1.66 8.39
N ASP A 224 16.31 0.72 9.23
CA ASP A 224 16.09 0.79 10.67
C ASP A 224 16.88 1.94 11.31
N LEU A 225 16.21 2.71 12.17
CA LEU A 225 16.87 3.72 12.98
C LEU A 225 17.26 3.12 14.32
N GLU A 226 18.53 3.24 14.68
CA GLU A 226 19.07 2.68 15.92
C GLU A 226 18.34 3.26 17.15
N LEU A 227 17.79 2.37 17.98
CA LEU A 227 17.04 2.66 19.22
C LEU A 227 15.75 3.48 19.06
N ALA A 228 15.51 4.08 17.90
CA ALA A 228 14.36 4.94 17.64
C ALA A 228 13.07 4.11 17.67
N SER A 229 12.17 4.44 18.59
CA SER A 229 10.90 3.72 18.72
C SER A 229 9.82 4.56 19.37
N LEU A 230 8.56 4.29 19.01
CA LEU A 230 7.40 4.74 19.78
C LEU A 230 7.02 3.68 20.80
N LEU A 231 6.47 4.10 21.93
CA LEU A 231 5.70 3.25 22.83
C LEU A 231 4.22 3.55 22.61
N VAL A 232 3.47 2.52 22.24
CA VAL A 232 2.03 2.60 22.00
C VAL A 232 1.28 1.59 22.85
N LYS A 233 0.05 1.92 23.23
CA LYS A 233 -0.93 0.93 23.66
C LYS A 233 -1.92 0.74 22.51
N ILE A 234 -2.07 -0.49 22.04
CA ILE A 234 -2.91 -0.83 20.91
C ILE A 234 -3.92 -1.91 21.32
N ASP A 235 -5.21 -1.61 21.13
CA ASP A 235 -6.30 -2.55 21.32
C ASP A 235 -6.97 -2.82 19.97
N ILE A 236 -7.19 -4.10 19.65
CA ILE A 236 -7.76 -4.54 18.37
C ILE A 236 -8.98 -5.38 18.67
N ILE A 237 -10.15 -4.86 18.32
CA ILE A 237 -11.44 -5.47 18.63
C ILE A 237 -12.13 -5.85 17.32
N PRO A 238 -12.42 -7.15 17.08
CA PRO A 238 -13.28 -7.57 15.98
C PRO A 238 -14.69 -7.01 16.18
N LEU A 239 -15.20 -6.31 15.17
CA LEU A 239 -16.57 -5.79 15.17
C LEU A 239 -17.49 -6.90 14.64
N ILE A 240 -18.24 -7.49 15.56
CA ILE A 240 -19.22 -8.52 15.22
C ILE A 240 -20.56 -7.82 15.00
N GLU A 241 -21.01 -7.73 13.75
CA GLU A 241 -22.40 -7.42 13.46
C GLU A 241 -23.24 -8.67 13.77
N ASN A 242 -24.16 -8.55 14.73
CA ASN A 242 -25.27 -9.48 14.99
C ASN A 242 -24.96 -10.88 15.57
N GLY A 243 -23.99 -11.01 16.49
CA GLY A 243 -23.96 -12.13 17.45
C GLY A 243 -23.81 -13.57 16.92
N GLU A 244 -23.79 -13.79 15.61
CA GLU A 244 -23.60 -15.11 15.01
C GLU A 244 -22.13 -15.36 14.73
N ILE A 245 -21.53 -16.22 15.56
CA ILE A 245 -20.20 -16.77 15.34
C ILE A 245 -20.26 -17.60 14.07
N ASN A 246 -19.57 -17.20 13.01
CA ASN A 246 -19.21 -18.12 11.94
C ASN A 246 -18.02 -18.97 12.44
N PRO A 247 -18.18 -20.25 12.80
CA PRO A 247 -17.13 -21.05 13.44
C PRO A 247 -15.91 -21.29 12.54
N PHE A 248 -16.00 -20.89 11.26
CA PHE A 248 -14.93 -21.01 10.27
C PHE A 248 -14.09 -19.73 10.11
N ALA A 249 -14.47 -18.60 10.72
CA ALA A 249 -13.70 -17.35 10.65
C ALA A 249 -12.57 -17.27 11.71
N ALA A 250 -12.70 -18.02 12.81
CA ALA A 250 -11.69 -18.10 13.84
C ALA A 250 -10.72 -19.26 13.58
N SER A 251 -9.77 -19.07 12.66
CA SER A 251 -8.51 -19.81 12.81
C SER A 251 -7.66 -19.03 13.82
N PRO A 252 -7.37 -19.58 15.01
CA PRO A 252 -6.53 -18.89 15.98
C PRO A 252 -5.18 -18.60 15.32
N PHE A 253 -4.66 -17.40 15.59
CA PHE A 253 -3.31 -16.98 15.22
C PHE A 253 -2.28 -18.02 15.70
N ARG A 254 -2.00 -19.02 14.87
CA ARG A 254 -0.87 -19.93 15.03
C ARG A 254 0.29 -19.36 14.23
N ASP A 255 1.43 -19.21 14.92
CA ASP A 255 2.73 -18.98 14.31
C ASP A 255 2.92 -19.91 13.12
N ARG A 256 3.05 -19.35 11.91
CA ARG A 256 3.40 -20.10 10.69
C ARG A 256 4.92 -20.27 10.60
N SER A 257 5.51 -20.85 11.64
CA SER A 257 6.89 -21.33 11.63
C SER A 257 6.90 -22.85 11.63
N ALA A 258 6.46 -23.43 10.50
CA ALA A 258 6.75 -24.78 9.98
C ALA A 258 5.51 -25.33 9.26
N ASP A 259 5.41 -25.09 7.96
CA ASP A 259 4.61 -25.97 7.09
C ASP A 259 5.45 -26.32 5.85
N SER A 260 5.66 -27.63 5.68
CA SER A 260 6.41 -28.27 4.61
C SER A 260 5.70 -28.09 3.24
N PRO A 261 6.41 -28.01 2.10
CA PRO A 261 5.82 -27.56 0.82
C PRO A 261 4.77 -28.49 0.19
N ASN A 262 4.54 -29.69 0.74
CA ASN A 262 3.83 -30.76 0.04
C ASN A 262 2.32 -30.88 0.29
N GLN A 263 1.69 -29.96 1.05
CA GLN A 263 0.24 -30.06 1.34
C GLN A 263 -0.67 -29.10 0.55
N LEU A 264 -0.13 -28.22 -0.31
CA LEU A 264 -0.93 -27.23 -1.05
C LEU A 264 -1.64 -27.76 -2.31
N LEU A 265 -1.59 -29.07 -2.61
CA LEU A 265 -2.18 -29.65 -3.82
C LEU A 265 -3.54 -30.35 -3.63
N ALA A 266 -4.11 -30.37 -2.42
CA ALA A 266 -5.38 -31.03 -2.16
C ALA A 266 -6.55 -30.05 -1.97
N GLY A 267 -6.79 -29.18 -2.96
CA GLY A 267 -7.99 -28.34 -3.04
C GLY A 267 -9.00 -28.94 -4.01
N ARG A 268 -10.18 -29.35 -3.51
CA ARG A 268 -11.30 -29.91 -4.28
C ARG A 268 -11.51 -29.18 -5.62
N ALA A 269 -11.38 -29.92 -6.72
CA ALA A 269 -11.73 -29.46 -8.04
C ALA A 269 -13.23 -29.13 -8.09
N ARG A 270 -13.58 -27.84 -8.20
CA ARG A 270 -14.90 -27.43 -8.70
C ARG A 270 -14.84 -27.55 -10.22
N GLU A 271 -15.71 -28.41 -10.77
CA GLU A 271 -15.81 -28.65 -12.21
C GLU A 271 -16.10 -27.35 -12.98
N GLY A 272 -15.29 -27.12 -14.02
CA GLY A 272 -15.33 -25.94 -14.88
C GLY A 272 -13.93 -25.47 -15.22
N SER A 273 -13.56 -25.49 -16.50
CA SER A 273 -12.28 -24.95 -16.99
C SER A 273 -12.09 -23.53 -16.48
N LEU A 274 -10.90 -23.22 -15.94
CA LEU A 274 -10.48 -21.85 -15.59
C LEU A 274 -10.77 -20.89 -16.75
N GLU A 275 -10.59 -21.36 -17.97
CA GLU A 275 -10.74 -20.59 -19.21
C GLU A 275 -12.20 -20.25 -19.52
N ALA A 276 -13.15 -21.12 -19.15
CA ALA A 276 -14.58 -20.88 -19.36
C ALA A 276 -15.13 -19.78 -18.45
N ARG A 277 -14.54 -19.58 -17.26
CA ARG A 277 -14.95 -18.54 -16.30
C ARG A 277 -14.59 -17.11 -16.72
N TYR A 278 -13.61 -16.95 -17.61
CA TYR A 278 -13.07 -15.64 -18.00
C TYR A 278 -13.15 -15.39 -19.52
N GLN A 279 -14.04 -16.09 -20.22
CA GLN A 279 -14.16 -16.08 -21.69
C GLN A 279 -14.77 -14.80 -22.29
N GLN A 280 -14.95 -13.73 -21.50
CA GLN A 280 -15.35 -12.42 -22.01
C GLN A 280 -14.14 -11.73 -22.67
N PRO A 281 -14.22 -11.28 -23.93
CA PRO A 281 -13.11 -10.59 -24.58
C PRO A 281 -12.76 -9.30 -23.82
N PHE A 282 -11.59 -9.28 -23.18
CA PHE A 282 -11.00 -8.09 -22.54
C PHE A 282 -10.40 -7.13 -23.59
N GLU A 283 -11.08 -6.92 -24.72
CA GLU A 283 -10.58 -6.09 -25.84
C GLU A 283 -10.26 -4.66 -25.39
N ASP A 284 -11.02 -4.11 -24.44
CA ASP A 284 -10.79 -2.78 -23.84
C ASP A 284 -9.41 -2.60 -23.17
N PHE A 285 -8.74 -3.70 -22.81
CA PHE A 285 -7.46 -3.71 -22.09
C PHE A 285 -6.27 -4.05 -22.98
N ARG A 286 -6.51 -4.52 -24.21
CA ARG A 286 -5.46 -4.76 -25.20
C ARG A 286 -5.03 -3.43 -25.80
N THR A 287 -3.76 -3.08 -25.61
CA THR A 287 -3.13 -2.02 -26.42
C THR A 287 -2.65 -2.70 -27.70
N SER A 288 -3.11 -2.26 -28.88
CA SER A 288 -2.67 -2.86 -30.14
C SER A 288 -1.16 -2.66 -30.33
N GLN A 289 -0.50 -3.61 -31.00
CA GLN A 289 0.93 -3.49 -31.34
C GLN A 289 1.23 -2.18 -32.10
N GLU A 290 0.30 -1.74 -32.95
CA GLU A 290 0.37 -0.49 -33.72
C GLU A 290 0.39 0.75 -32.81
N GLN A 291 -0.42 0.78 -31.75
CA GLN A 291 -0.43 1.89 -30.78
C GLN A 291 0.85 1.95 -29.94
N LEU A 292 1.49 0.80 -29.69
CA LEU A 292 2.79 0.74 -29.02
C LEU A 292 3.90 1.23 -29.94
N SER A 293 3.94 0.81 -31.21
CA SER A 293 4.93 1.29 -32.19
C SER A 293 4.82 2.79 -32.44
N GLU A 294 3.61 3.34 -32.56
CA GLU A 294 3.43 4.79 -32.70
C GLU A 294 3.96 5.57 -31.49
N HIS A 295 3.88 5.01 -30.28
CA HIS A 295 4.41 5.64 -29.08
C HIS A 295 5.95 5.66 -29.04
N PHE A 296 6.60 4.59 -29.53
CA PHE A 296 8.06 4.53 -29.69
C PHE A 296 8.54 5.47 -30.80
N ASP A 297 7.88 5.45 -31.97
CA ASP A 297 8.23 6.31 -33.10
C ASP A 297 8.07 7.80 -32.77
N ASN A 298 7.03 8.17 -32.01
CA ASN A 298 6.84 9.55 -31.56
C ASN A 298 7.89 9.99 -30.52
N ARG A 299 8.43 9.06 -29.72
CA ARG A 299 9.51 9.35 -28.77
C ARG A 299 10.83 9.59 -29.51
N ASP A 300 11.13 8.77 -30.52
CA ASP A 300 12.34 8.90 -31.33
C ASP A 300 12.32 10.15 -32.21
N ARG A 301 11.16 10.50 -32.79
CA ARG A 301 10.99 11.78 -33.52
C ARG A 301 11.18 13.01 -32.63
N ARG A 302 10.79 12.96 -31.36
CA ARG A 302 11.05 14.06 -30.39
C ARG A 302 12.52 14.15 -30.01
N PHE A 303 13.22 13.02 -29.91
CA PHE A 303 14.67 12.99 -29.67
C PHE A 303 15.45 13.58 -30.85
N LEU A 304 15.09 13.18 -32.09
CA LEU A 304 15.70 13.69 -33.33
C LEU A 304 15.42 15.18 -33.58
N ARG A 305 14.27 15.71 -33.13
CA ARG A 305 13.98 17.15 -33.20
C ARG A 305 14.79 17.98 -32.19
N LYS A 306 15.11 17.44 -31.01
CA LYS A 306 15.94 18.14 -30.01
C LYS A 306 17.41 18.22 -30.40
N THR A 307 17.94 17.23 -31.12
CA THR A 307 19.34 17.23 -31.57
C THR A 307 19.62 18.13 -32.78
N ARG A 308 18.60 18.58 -33.52
CA ARG A 308 18.77 19.43 -34.71
C ARG A 308 18.74 20.95 -34.49
N VAL A 309 18.39 21.44 -33.30
CA VAL A 309 18.16 22.88 -33.07
C VAL A 309 19.32 23.59 -32.33
N ASN A 310 20.38 22.88 -31.93
CA ASN A 310 21.50 23.46 -31.15
C ASN A 310 22.82 23.66 -31.93
N GLY A 311 22.79 23.65 -33.26
CA GLY A 311 23.94 24.00 -34.09
C GLY A 311 23.57 25.13 -35.03
N ASP A 312 23.70 26.37 -34.57
CA ASP A 312 24.15 27.53 -35.35
C ASP A 312 23.82 28.82 -34.61
N ASN A 313 24.85 29.40 -33.97
CA ASN A 313 25.09 30.84 -33.91
C ASN A 313 26.43 31.08 -33.20
N ARG A 314 27.50 31.09 -33.99
CA ARG A 314 28.74 31.82 -33.72
C ARG A 314 29.08 32.61 -34.98
N LEU A 315 28.85 33.92 -34.93
CA LEU A 315 29.69 34.98 -35.47
C LEU A 315 29.49 36.21 -34.58
#